data_AF-D1B4P1-F1
#
_entry.id   AF-D1B4P1-F1
#
_cell.length_a   1.000
_cell.length_b   1.000
_cell.length_c   1.000
_cell.angle_alpha   90.00
_cell.angle_beta   90.00
_cell.angle_gamma   90.00
#
_symmetry.space_group_name_H-M   'P 1'
#
loop_
_entity.id
_entity.type
_entity.pdbx_description
1 polymer ?
#
loop_
_entity_poly.entity_id
_entity_poly.type
_entity_poly.pdbx_seq_one_letter_code
_entity_poly.pdbx_strand_id
1 'polypeptide(L)'
;MVRIFSLFFYCALNLYAHPHTYIDVYLKISENTLKIQWLFDEMTSQGLMNDFDVNHDGVFDSKETLLFKKDVFNPLKEFSFFTHLLVGKKKIILHPKEIRLFRLENTFVIEFTLDLHPYQHQKKSIGFWDESFLCALFVEPEHIQSSLHYTLKEVDNAYYSGYLLELP
;
A
#
# COMPACT_ATOMS: atom_id res chain seq x y z
N MET A 1 23.26 -0.36 59.08
CA MET A 1 21.96 -0.31 58.38
C MET A 1 22.20 0.42 57.07
N VAL A 2 22.51 -0.30 55.98
CA VAL A 2 22.91 0.31 54.70
C VAL A 2 21.65 0.57 53.86
N ARG A 3 21.42 1.84 53.54
CA ARG A 3 20.36 2.32 52.63
C ARG A 3 20.69 1.87 51.21
N ILE A 4 19.81 1.08 50.59
CA ILE A 4 19.83 0.83 49.15
C ILE A 4 18.81 1.78 48.53
N PHE A 5 19.30 2.84 47.90
CA PHE A 5 18.51 3.75 47.07
C PHE A 5 18.51 3.14 45.66
N SER A 6 17.49 2.34 45.33
CA SER A 6 17.32 1.83 43.96
C SER A 6 16.84 2.98 43.07
N LEU A 7 17.78 3.60 42.35
CA LEU A 7 17.50 4.50 41.26
C LEU A 7 17.00 3.66 40.07
N PHE A 8 15.69 3.59 39.88
CA PHE A 8 15.08 2.96 38.71
C PHE A 8 15.29 3.91 37.52
N PHE A 9 16.40 3.72 36.80
CA PHE A 9 16.68 4.42 35.56
C PHE A 9 15.70 3.89 34.50
N TYR A 10 14.55 4.54 34.37
CA TYR A 10 13.61 4.31 33.27
C TYR A 10 14.32 4.75 31.99
N CYS A 11 15.01 3.80 31.35
CA CYS A 11 15.52 3.97 30.01
C CYS A 11 14.29 4.07 29.11
N ALA A 12 13.93 5.29 28.69
CA ALA A 12 13.00 5.50 27.60
C ALA A 12 13.66 5.00 26.32
N LEU A 13 13.62 3.67 26.14
CA LEU A 13 13.90 3.05 24.86
C LEU A 13 12.84 3.59 23.91
N ASN A 14 13.25 4.54 23.07
CA ASN A 14 12.51 4.83 21.85
C ASN A 14 12.57 3.54 21.03
N LEU A 15 11.60 2.66 21.21
CA LEU A 15 11.28 1.64 20.22
C LEU A 15 10.78 2.42 19.01
N TYR A 16 11.71 2.75 18.11
CA TYR A 16 11.38 3.09 16.74
C TYR A 16 10.66 1.87 16.17
N ALA A 17 9.33 1.92 16.12
CA ALA A 17 8.54 0.88 15.50
C ALA A 17 8.93 0.82 14.02
N HIS A 18 9.60 -0.26 13.64
CA HIS A 18 9.88 -0.66 12.26
C HIS A 18 8.56 -0.86 11.48
N PRO A 19 8.55 -0.83 10.13
CA PRO A 19 7.29 -0.95 9.43
C PRO A 19 6.75 -2.35 9.73
N HIS A 20 5.49 -2.39 10.18
CA HIS A 20 4.85 -3.64 10.57
C HIS A 20 4.44 -4.47 9.36
N THR A 21 4.37 -3.83 8.19
CA THR A 21 3.94 -4.44 6.94
C THR A 21 4.82 -3.99 5.79
N TYR A 22 5.29 -4.95 5.00
CA TYR A 22 5.91 -4.70 3.70
C TYR A 22 4.92 -5.05 2.58
N ILE A 23 4.87 -4.20 1.56
CA ILE A 23 3.96 -4.34 0.43
C ILE A 23 4.74 -4.21 -0.86
N ASP A 24 4.81 -5.29 -1.64
CA ASP A 24 5.26 -5.24 -3.02
C ASP A 24 4.12 -4.74 -3.91
N VAL A 25 4.41 -3.70 -4.69
CA VAL A 25 3.43 -3.01 -5.53
C VAL A 25 3.66 -3.34 -6.99
N TYR A 26 2.68 -4.02 -7.59
CA TYR A 26 2.68 -4.36 -9.01
C TYR A 26 1.74 -3.44 -9.77
N LEU A 27 2.20 -2.93 -10.90
CA LEU A 27 1.50 -1.91 -11.68
C LEU A 27 1.24 -2.42 -13.10
N LYS A 28 0.00 -2.29 -13.55
CA LYS A 28 -0.36 -2.41 -14.96
C LYS A 28 -0.95 -1.10 -15.46
N ILE A 29 -0.21 -0.46 -16.36
CA ILE A 29 -0.45 0.92 -16.80
C ILE A 29 -0.93 0.91 -18.25
N SER A 30 -2.07 1.54 -18.48
CA SER A 30 -2.59 1.88 -19.80
C SER A 30 -2.86 3.38 -19.91
N GLU A 31 -3.25 3.86 -21.09
CA GLU A 31 -3.69 5.26 -21.27
C GLU A 31 -4.84 5.66 -20.32
N ASN A 32 -5.72 4.71 -20.00
CA ASN A 32 -6.99 5.00 -19.33
C ASN A 32 -7.04 4.47 -17.91
N THR A 33 -6.15 3.56 -17.54
CA THR A 33 -6.25 2.83 -16.28
C THR A 33 -4.88 2.60 -15.66
N LEU A 34 -4.85 2.69 -14.33
CA LEU A 34 -3.77 2.15 -13.53
C LEU A 34 -4.34 1.03 -12.66
N LYS A 35 -3.97 -0.21 -12.95
CA LYS A 35 -4.28 -1.35 -12.10
C LYS A 35 -3.10 -1.56 -11.15
N ILE A 36 -3.41 -1.71 -9.87
CA ILE A 36 -2.46 -1.82 -8.77
C ILE A 36 -2.73 -3.14 -8.07
N GLN A 37 -1.69 -3.92 -7.80
CA GLN A 37 -1.74 -5.04 -6.89
C GLN A 37 -0.79 -4.81 -5.72
N TRP A 38 -1.26 -5.13 -4.53
CA TRP A 38 -0.49 -5.14 -3.29
C TRP A 38 -0.31 -6.57 -2.84
N LEU A 39 0.95 -7.02 -2.82
CA LEU A 39 1.35 -8.30 -2.30
C LEU A 39 1.95 -8.04 -0.92
N PHE A 40 1.30 -8.57 0.11
CA PHE A 40 1.71 -8.37 1.50
C PHE A 40 2.78 -9.38 1.90
N ASP A 41 3.65 -8.98 2.84
CA ASP A 41 4.58 -9.92 3.47
C ASP A 41 3.86 -11.11 4.13
N GLU A 42 4.62 -12.14 4.46
CA GLU A 42 4.10 -13.40 4.99
C GLU A 42 3.29 -13.21 6.29
N MET A 43 3.79 -12.41 7.22
CA MET A 43 3.14 -12.23 8.53
C MET A 43 1.82 -11.48 8.39
N THR A 44 1.82 -10.38 7.62
CA THR A 44 0.61 -9.62 7.33
C THR A 44 -0.38 -10.46 6.53
N SER A 45 0.10 -11.25 5.55
CA SER A 45 -0.74 -12.15 4.76
C SER A 45 -1.44 -13.19 5.62
N GLN A 46 -0.73 -13.84 6.56
CA GLN A 46 -1.32 -14.81 7.48
C GLN A 46 -2.39 -14.15 8.37
N GLY A 47 -2.14 -12.95 8.89
CA GLY A 47 -3.11 -12.19 9.67
C GLY A 47 -4.39 -11.89 8.87
N LEU A 48 -4.24 -11.33 7.68
CA LEU A 48 -5.36 -11.01 6.80
C LEU A 48 -6.15 -12.26 6.35
N MET A 49 -5.46 -13.37 6.07
CA MET A 49 -6.15 -14.62 5.76
C MET A 49 -6.95 -15.12 6.97
N ASN A 50 -6.37 -15.13 8.17
CA ASN A 50 -7.07 -15.58 9.37
C ASN A 50 -8.30 -14.72 9.70
N ASP A 51 -8.22 -13.42 9.45
CA ASP A 51 -9.30 -12.47 9.77
C ASP A 51 -10.44 -12.49 8.72
N PHE A 52 -10.12 -12.75 7.45
CA PHE A 52 -11.08 -12.54 6.33
C PHE A 52 -11.43 -13.79 5.51
N ASP A 53 -10.64 -14.88 5.55
CA ASP A 53 -11.04 -16.20 5.01
C ASP A 53 -11.83 -16.95 6.09
N VAL A 54 -13.06 -16.47 6.35
CA VAL A 54 -13.89 -16.87 7.50
C VAL A 54 -14.38 -18.31 7.35
N ASN A 55 -14.62 -18.73 6.12
CA ASN A 55 -15.06 -20.10 5.83
C ASN A 55 -13.89 -21.08 5.63
N HIS A 56 -12.64 -20.58 5.57
CA HIS A 56 -11.40 -21.33 5.38
C HIS A 56 -11.35 -22.14 4.08
N ASP A 57 -11.99 -21.65 3.01
CA ASP A 57 -11.97 -22.30 1.70
C ASP A 57 -10.82 -21.79 0.80
N GLY A 58 -10.08 -20.77 1.25
CA GLY A 58 -8.95 -20.20 0.54
C GLY A 58 -9.33 -19.24 -0.60
N VAL A 59 -10.60 -18.90 -0.74
CA VAL A 59 -11.14 -17.99 -1.76
C VAL A 59 -12.01 -16.92 -1.09
N PHE A 60 -11.69 -15.65 -1.34
CA PHE A 60 -12.46 -14.55 -0.76
C PHE A 60 -13.78 -14.33 -1.49
N ASP A 61 -14.88 -14.70 -0.85
CA ASP A 61 -16.21 -14.51 -1.41
C ASP A 61 -16.66 -13.04 -1.36
N SER A 62 -17.86 -12.77 -1.88
CA SER A 62 -18.42 -11.40 -1.90
C SER A 62 -18.66 -10.79 -0.52
N LYS A 63 -18.98 -11.60 0.50
CA LYS A 63 -19.24 -11.16 1.87
C LYS A 63 -17.92 -10.87 2.59
N GLU A 64 -16.94 -11.74 2.44
CA GLU A 64 -15.59 -11.58 2.98
C GLU A 64 -14.90 -10.35 2.37
N THR A 65 -15.02 -10.19 1.04
CA THR A 65 -14.53 -8.99 0.35
C THR A 65 -15.22 -7.71 0.84
N LEU A 66 -16.53 -7.76 1.12
CA LEU A 66 -17.25 -6.60 1.66
C LEU A 66 -16.79 -6.26 3.07
N LEU A 67 -16.54 -7.27 3.91
CA LEU A 67 -16.03 -7.11 5.26
C LEU A 67 -14.64 -6.46 5.24
N PHE A 68 -13.70 -7.03 4.47
CA PHE A 68 -12.37 -6.48 4.27
C PHE A 68 -12.42 -5.03 3.77
N LYS A 69 -13.28 -4.74 2.79
CA LYS A 69 -13.42 -3.37 2.28
C LYS A 69 -13.87 -2.39 3.35
N LYS A 70 -14.82 -2.79 4.19
CA LYS A 70 -15.38 -1.95 5.25
C LYS A 70 -14.36 -1.70 6.35
N ASP A 71 -13.67 -2.74 6.81
CA ASP A 71 -12.83 -2.70 8.00
C ASP A 71 -11.38 -2.32 7.72
N VAL A 72 -10.87 -2.59 6.51
CA VAL A 72 -9.46 -2.33 6.14
C VAL A 72 -9.35 -1.35 4.97
N PHE A 73 -9.90 -1.68 3.80
CA PHE A 73 -9.59 -0.91 2.57
C PHE A 73 -10.15 0.52 2.58
N ASN A 74 -11.42 0.71 2.95
CA ASN A 74 -12.07 2.02 2.90
C ASN A 74 -11.45 3.04 3.87
N PRO A 75 -11.08 2.69 5.12
CA PRO A 75 -10.30 3.57 6.00
C PRO A 75 -9.02 4.10 5.36
N LEU A 76 -8.34 3.33 4.49
CA LEU A 76 -7.13 3.78 3.79
C LEU A 76 -7.34 4.98 2.88
N LYS A 77 -8.59 5.39 2.62
CA LYS A 77 -8.90 6.64 1.92
C LYS A 77 -8.26 7.85 2.59
N GLU A 78 -8.16 7.86 3.92
CA GLU A 78 -7.50 8.94 4.67
C GLU A 78 -6.01 9.08 4.32
N PHE A 79 -5.38 7.96 3.94
CA PHE A 79 -3.99 7.88 3.49
C PHE A 79 -3.87 7.79 1.96
N SER A 80 -4.92 8.17 1.22
CA SER A 80 -4.98 8.08 -0.25
C SER A 80 -4.69 6.67 -0.80
N PHE A 81 -5.01 5.61 -0.05
CA PHE A 81 -4.64 4.24 -0.38
C PHE A 81 -3.15 4.11 -0.68
N PHE A 82 -2.30 4.83 0.07
CA PHE A 82 -0.84 4.90 -0.13
C PHE A 82 -0.40 5.24 -1.56
N THR A 83 -1.32 5.80 -2.36
CA THR A 83 -1.17 6.11 -3.78
C THR A 83 -1.51 7.57 -4.01
N HIS A 84 -0.53 8.37 -4.38
CA HIS A 84 -0.66 9.83 -4.45
C HIS A 84 -0.62 10.28 -5.90
N LEU A 85 -1.79 10.46 -6.51
CA LEU A 85 -1.89 10.93 -7.89
C LEU A 85 -1.86 12.46 -7.95
N LEU A 86 -0.89 13.01 -8.67
CA LEU A 86 -0.83 14.39 -9.11
C LEU A 86 -1.03 14.48 -10.61
N VAL A 87 -1.86 15.41 -11.05
CA VAL A 87 -2.03 15.76 -12.47
C VAL A 87 -1.65 17.23 -12.62
N GLY A 88 -0.55 17.50 -13.34
CA GLY A 88 0.10 18.81 -13.30
C GLY A 88 0.54 19.17 -11.88
N LYS A 89 -0.12 20.16 -11.26
CA LYS A 89 0.15 20.61 -9.88
C LYS A 89 -0.96 20.26 -8.89
N LYS A 90 -1.98 19.51 -9.31
CA LYS A 90 -3.18 19.24 -8.52
C LYS A 90 -3.15 17.82 -7.97
N LYS A 91 -3.28 17.66 -6.65
CA LYS A 91 -3.54 16.36 -6.01
C LYS A 91 -4.96 15.90 -6.37
N ILE A 92 -5.08 14.66 -6.81
CA ILE A 92 -6.34 14.04 -7.21
C ILE A 92 -6.84 13.13 -6.09
N ILE A 93 -8.13 13.26 -5.74
CA ILE A 93 -8.79 12.34 -4.82
C ILE A 93 -9.07 11.03 -5.57
N LEU A 94 -8.59 9.92 -5.03
CA LEU A 94 -8.71 8.62 -5.64
C LEU A 94 -10.08 7.98 -5.38
N HIS A 95 -10.58 7.28 -6.40
CA HIS A 95 -11.76 6.44 -6.33
C HIS A 95 -11.44 5.06 -6.91
N PRO A 96 -10.81 4.16 -6.12
CA PRO A 96 -10.54 2.80 -6.55
C PRO A 96 -11.81 2.07 -7.00
N LYS A 97 -11.71 1.39 -8.13
CA LYS A 97 -12.73 0.53 -8.72
C LYS A 97 -12.23 -0.91 -8.79
N GLU A 98 -13.15 -1.85 -9.01
CA GLU A 98 -12.81 -3.26 -9.27
C GLU A 98 -11.91 -3.89 -8.20
N ILE A 99 -12.20 -3.61 -6.92
CA ILE A 99 -11.44 -4.18 -5.80
C ILE A 99 -11.65 -5.69 -5.77
N ARG A 100 -10.55 -6.45 -5.80
CA ARG A 100 -10.52 -7.91 -5.71
C ARG A 100 -9.51 -8.35 -4.67
N LEU A 101 -9.85 -9.41 -3.96
CA LEU A 101 -8.96 -10.08 -3.01
C LEU A 101 -8.70 -11.48 -3.55
N PHE A 102 -7.46 -11.93 -3.48
CA PHE A 102 -7.11 -13.29 -3.82
C PHE A 102 -5.82 -13.70 -3.13
N ARG A 103 -5.56 -15.01 -3.17
CA ARG A 103 -4.38 -15.63 -2.58
C ARG A 103 -3.45 -16.11 -3.69
N LEU A 104 -2.18 -15.75 -3.58
CA LEU A 104 -1.09 -16.34 -4.37
C LEU A 104 -0.20 -17.13 -3.41
N GLU A 105 -0.27 -18.45 -3.43
CA GLU A 105 0.44 -19.33 -2.49
C GLU A 105 0.17 -18.96 -1.02
N ASN A 106 1.05 -18.23 -0.34
CA ASN A 106 0.86 -17.77 1.05
C ASN A 106 0.72 -16.24 1.15
N THR A 107 0.61 -15.55 0.03
CA THR A 107 0.52 -14.11 -0.06
C THR A 107 -0.94 -13.68 -0.23
N PHE A 108 -1.38 -12.78 0.64
CA PHE A 108 -2.64 -12.08 0.50
C PHE A 108 -2.46 -10.97 -0.54
N VAL A 109 -3.36 -10.89 -1.51
CA VAL A 109 -3.27 -9.92 -2.60
C VAL A 109 -4.52 -9.07 -2.67
N ILE A 110 -4.31 -7.75 -2.75
CA ILE A 110 -5.37 -6.78 -3.07
C ILE A 110 -5.11 -6.24 -4.46
N GLU A 111 -6.07 -6.36 -5.36
CA GLU A 111 -6.07 -5.67 -6.65
C GLU A 111 -7.14 -4.57 -6.66
N PHE A 112 -6.79 -3.41 -7.19
CA PHE A 112 -7.76 -2.36 -7.50
C PHE A 112 -7.33 -1.52 -8.71
N THR A 113 -8.28 -0.81 -9.30
CA THR A 113 -8.04 -0.02 -10.52
C THR A 113 -8.38 1.45 -10.30
N LEU A 114 -7.49 2.33 -10.74
CA LEU A 114 -7.69 3.77 -10.83
C LEU A 114 -8.00 4.17 -12.27
N ASP A 115 -8.96 5.07 -12.42
CA ASP A 115 -9.40 5.62 -13.70
C ASP A 115 -8.54 6.84 -14.06
N LEU A 116 -7.72 6.67 -15.11
CA LEU A 116 -6.86 7.71 -15.66
C LEU A 116 -7.44 8.36 -16.92
N HIS A 117 -8.57 7.88 -17.44
CA HIS A 117 -9.20 8.43 -18.65
C HIS A 117 -9.39 9.96 -18.57
N PRO A 118 -9.85 10.56 -17.45
CA PRO A 118 -10.01 12.01 -17.36
C PRO A 118 -8.72 12.83 -17.55
N TYR A 119 -7.55 12.17 -17.52
CA TYR A 119 -6.23 12.80 -17.49
C TYR A 119 -5.31 12.34 -18.63
N GLN A 120 -5.79 11.60 -19.63
CA GLN A 120 -4.99 10.98 -20.71
C GLN A 120 -3.91 11.89 -21.30
N HIS A 121 -4.21 13.16 -21.56
CA HIS A 121 -3.30 14.12 -22.20
C HIS A 121 -2.58 15.06 -21.24
N GLN A 122 -2.57 14.73 -19.96
CA GLN A 122 -1.93 15.53 -18.91
C GLN A 122 -0.82 14.72 -18.27
N LYS A 123 0.32 15.36 -18.00
CA LYS A 123 1.40 14.77 -17.22
C LYS A 123 0.91 14.36 -15.83
N LYS A 124 1.30 13.15 -15.42
CA LYS A 124 0.87 12.53 -14.16
C LYS A 124 2.10 12.12 -13.37
N SER A 125 2.04 12.33 -12.06
CA SER A 125 3.02 11.80 -11.13
C SER A 125 2.26 10.98 -10.10
N ILE A 126 2.68 9.74 -9.90
CA ILE A 126 2.01 8.77 -9.04
C ILE A 126 3.00 8.34 -7.99
N GLY A 127 2.72 8.75 -6.76
CA GLY A 127 3.51 8.43 -5.59
C GLY A 127 3.04 7.17 -4.89
N PHE A 128 3.97 6.37 -4.37
CA PHE A 128 3.70 5.19 -3.55
C PHE A 128 4.44 5.32 -2.22
N TRP A 129 3.71 5.65 -1.17
CA TRP A 129 4.24 5.76 0.20
C TRP A 129 3.11 5.85 1.23
N ASP A 130 3.45 5.48 2.46
CA ASP A 130 2.60 5.62 3.64
C ASP A 130 3.04 6.83 4.49
N GLU A 131 2.12 7.74 4.74
CA GLU A 131 2.34 8.93 5.59
C GLU A 131 2.24 8.59 7.09
N SER A 132 1.70 7.42 7.45
CA SER A 132 1.57 6.96 8.84
C SER A 132 2.78 6.17 9.36
N PHE A 133 3.71 5.82 8.46
CA PHE A 133 4.93 5.06 8.74
C PHE A 133 4.70 3.63 9.27
N LEU A 134 3.57 3.01 8.95
CA LEU A 134 3.24 1.63 9.32
C LEU A 134 3.58 0.63 8.21
N CYS A 135 3.52 1.07 6.95
CA CYS A 135 3.79 0.26 5.78
C CYS A 135 4.98 0.78 4.98
N ALA A 136 5.83 -0.14 4.52
CA ALA A 136 6.85 0.14 3.51
C ALA A 136 6.38 -0.44 2.17
N LEU A 137 6.33 0.40 1.13
CA LEU A 137 5.86 0.02 -0.20
C LEU A 137 7.05 -0.07 -1.15
N PHE A 138 7.19 -1.19 -1.85
CA PHE A 138 8.24 -1.41 -2.83
C PHE A 138 7.69 -1.44 -4.25
N VAL A 139 8.22 -0.57 -5.11
CA VAL A 139 7.93 -0.58 -6.55
C VAL A 139 9.23 -0.87 -7.28
N GLU A 140 9.36 -2.06 -7.84
CA GLU A 140 10.52 -2.44 -8.65
C GLU A 140 10.19 -2.28 -10.14
N PRO A 141 11.16 -1.92 -11.01
CA PRO A 141 10.92 -1.85 -12.46
C PRO A 141 10.30 -3.12 -13.05
N GLU A 142 10.67 -4.28 -12.52
CA GLU A 142 10.17 -5.60 -12.92
C GLU A 142 8.69 -5.80 -12.58
N HIS A 143 8.18 -5.06 -11.59
CA HIS A 143 6.77 -5.08 -11.16
C HIS A 143 5.88 -4.18 -12.03
N ILE A 144 6.44 -3.45 -13.00
CA ILE A 144 5.72 -2.48 -13.83
C ILE A 144 5.53 -3.01 -15.25
N GLN A 145 4.28 -3.31 -15.60
CA GLN A 145 3.85 -3.52 -16.99
C GLN A 145 3.19 -2.24 -17.52
N SER A 146 3.79 -1.58 -18.50
CA SER A 146 3.25 -0.32 -19.05
C SER A 146 3.15 -0.34 -20.57
N SER A 147 2.03 0.16 -21.11
CA SER A 147 1.93 0.52 -22.54
C SER A 147 2.43 1.94 -22.84
N LEU A 148 2.78 2.71 -21.80
CA LEU A 148 3.27 4.07 -21.87
C LEU A 148 4.74 4.15 -21.49
N HIS A 149 5.45 5.14 -22.02
CA HIS A 149 6.74 5.53 -21.46
C HIS A 149 6.55 5.99 -20.01
N TYR A 150 7.47 5.62 -19.12
CA TYR A 150 7.44 6.05 -17.73
C TYR A 150 8.85 6.32 -17.20
N THR A 151 8.93 7.01 -16.07
CA THR A 151 10.15 7.09 -15.27
C THR A 151 9.81 6.76 -13.83
N LEU A 152 10.60 5.87 -13.22
CA LEU A 152 10.48 5.52 -11.81
C LEU A 152 11.66 6.13 -11.06
N LYS A 153 11.37 6.81 -9.95
CA LYS A 153 12.37 7.40 -9.06
C LYS A 153 12.08 6.94 -7.64
N GLU A 154 13.10 6.51 -6.93
CA GLU A 154 13.02 6.40 -5.47
C GLU A 154 13.03 7.81 -4.87
N VAL A 155 12.19 8.04 -3.87
CA VAL A 155 12.09 9.31 -3.15
C VAL A 155 12.24 9.05 -1.65
N ASP A 156 13.10 9.82 -0.99
CA ASP A 156 13.31 9.70 0.44
C ASP A 156 12.16 10.39 1.19
N ASN A 157 11.33 9.60 1.88
CA ASN A 157 10.22 10.07 2.69
C ASN A 157 10.52 9.84 4.18
N ALA A 158 11.53 10.53 4.73
CA ALA A 158 11.89 10.67 6.15
C ALA A 158 12.21 9.38 6.94
N TYR A 159 11.42 8.32 6.81
CA TYR A 159 11.52 7.04 7.49
C TYR A 159 11.54 5.84 6.53
N TYR A 160 10.92 5.95 5.34
CA TYR A 160 10.97 4.92 4.29
C TYR A 160 11.21 5.53 2.92
N SER A 161 11.86 4.77 2.06
CA SER A 161 11.87 5.01 0.62
C SER A 161 10.44 4.94 0.09
N GLY A 162 9.98 6.00 -0.55
CA GLY A 162 8.81 5.98 -1.41
C GLY A 162 9.22 5.86 -2.87
N TYR A 163 8.24 5.71 -3.75
CA TYR A 163 8.47 5.67 -5.18
C TYR A 163 7.62 6.71 -5.89
N LEU A 164 8.19 7.35 -6.91
CA LEU A 164 7.54 8.31 -7.77
C LEU A 164 7.59 7.83 -9.22
N LEU A 165 6.42 7.51 -9.76
CA LEU A 165 6.22 7.14 -11.15
C LEU A 165 5.73 8.36 -11.95
N GLU A 166 6.48 8.77 -12.96
CA GLU A 166 6.11 9.85 -13.87
C GLU A 166 5.61 9.28 -15.20
N LEU A 167 4.42 9.72 -15.62
CA LEU A 167 3.77 9.38 -16.88
C LEU A 167 3.58 10.63 -17.76
N PRO A 168 3.63 10.48 -19.09
CA PRO A 168 3.41 11.58 -20.03
C PRO A 168 2.02 12.21 -19.91
#